data_AF-A0A6N2I5W3-F1
#
_entry.id   AF-A0A6N2I5W3-F1
#
_cell.length_a   1.000
_cell.length_b   1.000
_cell.length_c   1.000
_cell.angle_alpha   90.00
_cell.angle_beta   90.00
_cell.angle_gamma   90.00
#
_symmetry.space_group_name_H-M   'P 1'
#
loop_
_entity.id
_entity.type
_entity.pdbx_description
1 polymer ?
#
loop_
_entity_poly.entity_id
_entity_poly.type
_entity_poly.pdbx_seq_one_letter_code
_entity_poly.pdbx_strand_id
1 'polypeptide(L)'
;MPATEKKHPEHQPTTHPWRDLLQRWSDAWLDPVRHEQERAEPFPAGIRAARWLGTTGATPKELADLEQRLGTSLPPSYLEFLGTSDGWLDTTDEIARLLSTREIGWAEDLDPELIEGWDDSMGVDDVPDEEYFVYGDEQDCCAIRTEYLSHMLKISHTPESGDVYLLNPRVVTPDGEWEAWYLAHWLPGAVRHRSFWDLMNDEYRRFHGDQD
;
A
#
# COMPACT_ATOMS: atom_id res chain seq x y z
N MET A 1 33.58 30.45 -26.49
CA MET A 1 33.25 29.30 -25.63
C MET A 1 31.77 29.41 -25.27
N PRO A 2 30.84 28.70 -25.93
CA PRO A 2 29.47 28.66 -25.46
C PRO A 2 29.34 27.59 -24.35
N ALA A 3 28.63 27.96 -23.29
CA ALA A 3 28.35 27.10 -22.15
C ALA A 3 27.47 25.91 -22.57
N THR A 4 27.85 24.72 -22.14
CA THR A 4 27.10 23.48 -22.36
C THR A 4 25.83 23.51 -21.51
N GLU A 5 24.70 23.68 -22.18
CA GLU A 5 23.37 23.51 -21.60
C GLU A 5 23.23 22.05 -21.13
N LYS A 6 23.18 21.85 -19.81
CA LYS A 6 22.89 20.54 -19.23
C LYS A 6 21.42 20.23 -19.50
N LYS A 7 21.16 19.35 -20.48
CA LYS A 7 19.86 18.72 -20.67
C LYS A 7 19.43 18.06 -19.35
N HIS A 8 18.33 18.54 -18.78
CA HIS A 8 17.60 17.80 -17.74
C HIS A 8 17.22 16.43 -18.31
N PRO A 9 17.42 15.32 -17.57
CA PRO A 9 16.92 14.04 -18.02
C PRO A 9 15.38 14.10 -18.02
N GLU A 10 14.81 13.81 -19.18
CA GLU A 10 13.38 13.60 -19.36
C GLU A 10 12.94 12.45 -18.43
N HIS A 11 12.02 12.71 -17.51
CA HIS A 11 11.43 11.67 -16.65
C HIS A 11 10.67 10.70 -17.55
N GLN A 12 11.21 9.50 -17.74
CA GLN A 12 10.45 8.40 -18.32
C GLN A 12 9.44 7.94 -17.27
N PRO A 13 8.16 7.75 -17.62
CA PRO A 13 7.19 7.18 -16.69
C PRO A 13 7.66 5.78 -16.31
N THR A 14 7.95 5.58 -15.03
CA THR A 14 8.17 4.27 -14.43
C THR A 14 6.89 3.46 -14.55
N THR A 15 6.92 2.40 -15.36
CA THR A 15 5.79 1.47 -15.49
C THR A 15 5.99 0.33 -14.50
N HIS A 16 5.03 0.10 -13.62
CA HIS A 16 5.11 -0.96 -12.62
C HIS A 16 4.46 -2.25 -13.17
N PRO A 17 5.15 -3.41 -13.17
CA PRO A 17 4.61 -4.67 -13.69
C PRO A 17 3.61 -5.31 -12.71
N TRP A 18 2.55 -4.58 -12.35
CA TRP A 18 1.51 -5.01 -11.40
C TRP A 18 0.88 -6.33 -11.78
N ARG A 19 0.54 -6.53 -13.06
CA ARG A 19 -0.08 -7.77 -13.50
C ARG A 19 0.79 -8.98 -13.18
N ASP A 20 2.11 -8.87 -13.38
CA ASP A 20 3.05 -9.97 -13.15
C ASP A 20 3.26 -10.23 -11.65
N LEU A 21 3.36 -9.17 -10.83
CA LEU A 21 3.45 -9.31 -9.38
C LEU A 21 2.21 -10.00 -8.81
N LEU A 22 1.03 -9.45 -9.12
CA LEU A 22 -0.26 -9.93 -8.62
C LEU A 22 -0.58 -11.34 -9.11
N GLN A 23 -0.18 -11.69 -10.34
CA GLN A 23 -0.37 -13.04 -10.87
C GLN A 23 0.49 -14.06 -10.11
N ARG A 24 1.78 -13.77 -9.89
CA ARG A 24 2.66 -14.65 -9.11
C ARG A 24 2.17 -14.81 -7.68
N TRP A 25 1.69 -13.73 -7.07
CA TRP A 25 1.10 -13.77 -5.73
C TRP A 25 -0.17 -14.61 -5.66
N SER A 26 -1.07 -14.45 -6.64
CA SER A 26 -2.26 -15.32 -6.77
C SER A 26 -1.89 -16.78 -6.92
N ASP A 27 -0.88 -17.07 -7.76
CA ASP A 27 -0.46 -18.45 -8.01
C ASP A 27 0.13 -19.11 -6.76
N ALA A 28 0.86 -18.35 -5.95
CA ALA A 28 1.43 -18.82 -4.69
C ALA A 28 0.36 -19.07 -3.62
N TRP A 29 -0.60 -18.17 -3.44
CA TRP A 29 -1.73 -18.37 -2.53
C TRP A 29 -2.64 -19.53 -2.92
N LEU A 30 -2.79 -19.76 -4.22
CA LEU A 30 -3.62 -20.84 -4.77
C LEU A 30 -2.83 -22.15 -4.94
N ASP A 31 -1.58 -22.21 -4.50
CA ASP A 31 -0.83 -23.45 -4.42
C ASP A 31 -1.48 -24.39 -3.39
N PRO A 32 -1.84 -25.64 -3.76
CA PRO A 32 -2.52 -26.56 -2.85
C PRO A 32 -1.75 -26.86 -1.56
N VAL A 33 -0.41 -26.91 -1.63
CA VAL A 33 0.43 -27.22 -0.45
C VAL A 33 0.37 -26.07 0.54
N ARG A 34 0.49 -24.83 0.05
CA ARG A 34 0.39 -23.64 0.89
C ARG A 34 -1.03 -23.45 1.42
N HIS A 35 -2.05 -23.69 0.59
CA HIS A 35 -3.45 -23.63 1.02
C HIS A 35 -3.72 -24.54 2.22
N GLU A 36 -3.24 -25.79 2.19
CA GLU A 36 -3.38 -26.73 3.31
C GLU A 36 -2.65 -26.27 4.58
N GLN A 37 -1.62 -25.45 4.47
CA GLN A 37 -0.80 -24.97 5.59
C GLN A 37 -1.33 -23.68 6.21
N GLU A 38 -1.78 -22.73 5.39
CA GLU A 38 -2.05 -21.35 5.82
C GLU A 38 -3.56 -21.04 5.94
N ARG A 39 -4.44 -21.81 5.28
CA ARG A 39 -5.89 -21.53 5.32
C ARG A 39 -6.75 -22.73 5.68
N ALA A 40 -7.58 -22.56 6.71
CA ALA A 40 -8.60 -23.55 7.09
C ALA A 40 -9.73 -23.68 6.03
N GLU A 41 -10.09 -22.56 5.37
CA GLU A 41 -11.13 -22.53 4.33
C GLU A 41 -10.55 -22.24 2.94
N PRO A 42 -11.01 -22.94 1.89
CA PRO A 42 -10.57 -22.68 0.52
C PRO A 42 -11.13 -21.38 -0.04
N PHE A 43 -10.33 -20.74 -0.90
CA PHE A 43 -10.81 -19.63 -1.72
C PHE A 43 -12.09 -20.02 -2.50
N PRO A 44 -13.01 -19.07 -2.72
CA PRO A 44 -14.19 -19.27 -3.56
C PRO A 44 -13.86 -19.95 -4.89
N ALA A 45 -14.73 -20.84 -5.36
CA ALA A 45 -14.49 -21.63 -6.57
C ALA A 45 -14.21 -20.76 -7.81
N GLY A 46 -14.83 -19.58 -7.91
CA GLY A 46 -14.59 -18.62 -8.99
C GLY A 46 -13.16 -18.08 -9.00
N ILE A 47 -12.60 -17.76 -7.83
CA ILE A 47 -11.21 -17.29 -7.68
C ILE A 47 -10.22 -18.40 -8.04
N ARG A 48 -10.46 -19.63 -7.54
CA ARG A 48 -9.62 -20.79 -7.88
C ARG A 48 -9.63 -21.11 -9.37
N ALA A 49 -10.79 -21.01 -10.01
CA ALA A 49 -10.91 -21.25 -11.45
C ALA A 49 -10.24 -20.15 -12.28
N ALA A 50 -10.34 -18.88 -11.84
CA ALA A 50 -9.72 -17.74 -12.51
C ALA A 50 -8.21 -17.64 -12.27
N ARG A 51 -7.69 -18.29 -11.21
CA ARG A 51 -6.33 -18.14 -10.71
C ARG A 51 -5.92 -16.69 -10.49
N TRP A 52 -6.84 -15.91 -9.91
CA TRP A 52 -6.70 -14.47 -9.72
C TRP A 52 -7.45 -14.06 -8.45
N LEU A 53 -6.74 -13.50 -7.47
CA LEU A 53 -7.32 -13.04 -6.20
C LEU A 53 -7.96 -11.65 -6.30
N GLY A 54 -7.63 -10.91 -7.35
CA GLY A 54 -8.16 -9.59 -7.61
C GLY A 54 -9.51 -9.57 -8.29
N THR A 55 -10.01 -8.36 -8.51
CA THR A 55 -11.16 -8.10 -9.37
C THR A 55 -10.70 -7.55 -10.73
N THR A 56 -11.67 -7.27 -11.60
CA THR A 56 -11.43 -6.51 -12.84
C THR A 56 -10.87 -5.13 -12.49
N GLY A 57 -9.81 -4.70 -13.16
CA GLY A 57 -9.24 -3.37 -12.97
C GLY A 57 -10.23 -2.23 -13.23
N ALA A 58 -10.05 -1.15 -12.49
CA ALA A 58 -10.84 0.06 -12.57
C ALA A 58 -10.67 0.73 -13.94
N THR A 59 -11.78 1.21 -14.48
CA THR A 59 -11.75 1.96 -15.75
C THR A 59 -11.14 3.35 -15.55
N PRO A 60 -10.62 4.00 -16.61
CA PRO A 60 -10.13 5.38 -16.51
C PRO A 60 -11.17 6.36 -15.97
N LYS A 61 -12.46 6.08 -16.20
CA LYS A 61 -13.56 6.87 -15.65
C LYS A 61 -13.68 6.68 -14.14
N GLU A 62 -13.65 5.44 -13.65
CA GLU A 62 -13.73 5.15 -12.21
C GLU A 62 -12.53 5.73 -11.45
N LEU A 63 -11.34 5.71 -12.04
CA LEU A 63 -10.15 6.37 -11.48
C LEU A 63 -10.31 7.89 -11.41
N ALA A 64 -10.80 8.52 -12.49
CA ALA A 64 -11.06 9.96 -12.49
C ALA A 64 -12.15 10.36 -11.49
N ASP A 65 -13.22 9.57 -11.38
CA ASP A 65 -14.30 9.78 -10.41
C ASP A 65 -13.76 9.63 -8.97
N LEU A 66 -12.82 8.71 -8.72
CA LEU A 66 -12.14 8.53 -7.45
C LEU A 66 -11.28 9.74 -7.07
N GLU A 67 -10.39 10.20 -7.96
CA GLU A 67 -9.56 11.39 -7.72
C GLU A 67 -10.42 12.64 -7.50
N GLN A 68 -11.50 12.79 -8.26
CA GLN A 68 -12.46 13.88 -8.07
C GLN A 68 -13.13 13.80 -6.69
N ARG A 69 -13.50 12.60 -6.24
CA ARG A 69 -14.10 12.37 -4.91
C ARG A 69 -13.13 12.67 -3.78
N LEU A 70 -11.86 12.29 -3.92
CA LEU A 70 -10.80 12.56 -2.94
C LEU A 70 -10.29 14.00 -2.99
N GLY A 71 -10.49 14.70 -4.11
CA GLY A 71 -10.02 16.08 -4.31
C GLY A 71 -8.51 16.20 -4.54
N THR A 72 -7.85 15.11 -4.92
CA THR A 72 -6.39 15.05 -5.15
C THR A 72 -6.03 14.01 -6.20
N SER A 73 -4.87 14.16 -6.83
CA SER A 73 -4.33 13.15 -7.74
C SER A 73 -3.60 12.05 -6.96
N LEU A 74 -3.93 10.80 -7.26
CA LEU A 74 -3.36 9.63 -6.59
C LEU A 74 -1.95 9.32 -7.10
N PRO A 75 -1.12 8.63 -6.30
CA PRO A 75 0.23 8.29 -6.71
C PRO A 75 0.23 7.32 -7.91
N PRO A 76 1.16 7.47 -8.87
CA PRO A 76 1.15 6.71 -10.13
C PRO A 76 1.06 5.19 -9.94
N SER A 77 1.87 4.61 -9.04
CA SER A 77 1.87 3.16 -8.80
C SER A 77 0.53 2.66 -8.27
N TYR A 78 -0.18 3.44 -7.46
CA TYR A 78 -1.49 3.06 -6.94
C TYR A 78 -2.57 3.15 -8.01
N LEU A 79 -2.52 4.14 -8.91
CA LEU A 79 -3.41 4.21 -10.07
C LEU A 79 -3.21 3.02 -11.01
N GLU A 80 -1.97 2.63 -11.28
CA GLU A 80 -1.65 1.46 -12.11
C GLU A 80 -2.13 0.15 -11.44
N PHE A 81 -2.02 0.05 -10.11
CA PHE A 81 -2.59 -1.06 -9.35
C PHE A 81 -4.09 -1.12 -9.53
N LEU A 82 -4.82 -0.03 -9.27
CA LEU A 82 -6.28 0.00 -9.40
C LEU A 82 -6.74 -0.29 -10.83
N GLY A 83 -6.00 0.20 -11.84
CA GLY A 83 -6.23 -0.13 -13.25
C GLY A 83 -5.96 -1.60 -13.60
N THR A 84 -5.16 -2.30 -12.79
CA THR A 84 -4.91 -3.74 -12.91
C THR A 84 -5.94 -4.57 -12.13
N SER A 85 -6.33 -4.10 -10.95
CA SER A 85 -7.30 -4.75 -10.06
C SER A 85 -8.00 -3.74 -9.13
N ASP A 86 -9.33 -3.66 -9.22
CA ASP A 86 -10.15 -2.78 -8.37
C ASP A 86 -10.47 -3.45 -7.03
N GLY A 87 -9.43 -3.61 -6.21
CA GLY A 87 -9.44 -4.40 -4.98
C GLY A 87 -8.80 -5.78 -5.14
N TRP A 88 -8.24 -6.27 -4.05
CA TRP A 88 -7.43 -7.50 -4.02
C TRP A 88 -7.66 -8.25 -2.71
N LEU A 89 -7.65 -9.58 -2.74
CA LEU A 89 -7.80 -10.39 -1.54
C LEU A 89 -6.45 -10.94 -1.08
N ASP A 90 -6.30 -11.04 0.23
CA ASP A 90 -5.21 -11.70 0.95
C ASP A 90 -3.82 -11.29 0.41
N THR A 91 -3.29 -10.14 0.84
CA THR A 91 -1.88 -9.81 0.51
C THR A 91 -0.96 -10.71 1.33
N THR A 92 -1.13 -10.71 2.64
CA THR A 92 -0.45 -11.61 3.58
C THR A 92 -1.48 -12.25 4.51
N ASP A 93 -1.05 -13.05 5.49
CA ASP A 93 -1.95 -13.60 6.52
C ASP A 93 -2.57 -12.49 7.39
N GLU A 94 -1.93 -11.32 7.42
CA GLU A 94 -2.32 -10.18 8.22
C GLU A 94 -3.38 -9.34 7.51
N ILE A 95 -3.12 -8.90 6.27
CA ILE A 95 -4.00 -7.98 5.54
C ILE A 95 -4.97 -8.75 4.64
N ALA A 96 -6.24 -8.78 5.04
CA ALA A 96 -7.26 -9.60 4.37
C ALA A 96 -7.66 -9.07 2.98
N ARG A 97 -7.66 -7.75 2.75
CA ARG A 97 -7.95 -7.19 1.43
C ARG A 97 -7.50 -5.76 1.21
N LEU A 98 -7.21 -5.44 -0.05
CA LEU A 98 -7.14 -4.08 -0.58
C LEU A 98 -8.54 -3.62 -1.02
N LEU A 99 -8.87 -2.37 -0.69
CA LEU A 99 -10.16 -1.74 -0.96
C LEU A 99 -10.31 -1.39 -2.46
N SER A 100 -11.55 -1.40 -2.94
CA SER A 100 -11.90 -0.92 -4.28
C SER A 100 -12.01 0.61 -4.34
N THR A 101 -12.01 1.17 -5.54
CA THR A 101 -12.27 2.59 -5.87
C THR A 101 -13.52 3.17 -5.21
N ARG A 102 -14.49 2.32 -4.83
CA ARG A 102 -15.73 2.75 -4.15
C ARG A 102 -15.61 2.81 -2.63
N GLU A 103 -14.65 2.09 -2.06
CA GLU A 103 -14.48 1.92 -0.62
C GLU A 103 -13.31 2.73 -0.07
N ILE A 104 -12.32 3.05 -0.91
CA ILE A 104 -11.16 3.89 -0.54
C ILE A 104 -11.63 5.27 -0.05
N GLY A 105 -10.99 5.77 1.00
CA GLY A 105 -11.30 7.06 1.62
C GLY A 105 -10.26 7.47 2.64
N TRP A 106 -10.43 8.66 3.19
CA TRP A 106 -9.55 9.19 4.22
C TRP A 106 -9.71 8.41 5.53
N ALA A 107 -8.59 8.16 6.21
CA ALA A 107 -8.59 7.42 7.47
C ALA A 107 -9.48 8.10 8.53
N GLU A 108 -9.51 9.44 8.56
CA GLU A 108 -10.39 10.20 9.46
C GLU A 108 -11.88 9.93 9.27
N ASP A 109 -12.30 9.62 8.05
CA ASP A 109 -13.70 9.33 7.73
C ASP A 109 -14.02 7.83 7.89
N LEU A 110 -13.08 6.96 7.51
CA LEU A 110 -13.30 5.52 7.44
C LEU A 110 -13.01 4.78 8.74
N ASP A 111 -12.10 5.30 9.56
CA ASP A 111 -11.59 4.62 10.75
C ASP A 111 -11.10 5.64 11.80
N PRO A 112 -12.02 6.41 12.42
CA PRO A 112 -11.66 7.37 13.45
C PRO A 112 -11.05 6.70 14.69
N GLU A 113 -11.46 5.46 15.01
CA GLU A 113 -10.93 4.68 16.14
C GLU A 113 -9.44 4.35 15.96
N LEU A 114 -8.99 4.09 14.73
CA LEU A 114 -7.57 3.96 14.42
C LEU A 114 -6.81 5.22 14.83
N ILE A 115 -7.32 6.42 14.52
CA ILE A 115 -6.63 7.67 14.83
C ILE A 115 -6.57 7.89 16.35
N GLU A 116 -7.71 7.73 17.02
CA GLU A 116 -7.81 7.90 18.48
C GLU A 116 -6.84 6.96 19.23
N GLY A 117 -6.72 5.71 18.78
CA GLY A 117 -5.81 4.73 19.38
C GLY A 117 -4.32 5.10 19.31
N TRP A 118 -3.91 5.90 18.33
CA TRP A 118 -2.52 6.34 18.17
C TRP A 118 -2.24 7.70 18.81
N ASP A 119 -3.24 8.58 18.91
CA ASP A 119 -3.15 9.89 19.59
C ASP A 119 -2.89 9.71 21.10
N ASP A 120 -3.51 8.71 21.72
CA ASP A 120 -3.37 8.42 23.16
C ASP A 120 -2.09 7.64 23.54
N SER A 121 -1.39 7.06 22.56
CA SER A 121 -0.51 5.91 22.82
C SER A 121 0.99 6.14 22.60
N MET A 122 1.48 6.57 21.42
CA MET A 122 2.90 6.32 21.10
C MET A 122 3.56 7.31 20.11
N GLY A 123 2.91 8.42 19.73
CA GLY A 123 3.51 9.43 18.87
C GLY A 123 4.59 10.24 19.58
N VAL A 124 5.82 10.27 19.04
CA VAL A 124 6.76 11.33 19.39
C VAL A 124 6.39 12.52 18.51
N ASP A 125 5.68 13.49 19.09
CA ASP A 125 5.51 14.80 18.45
C ASP A 125 6.91 15.31 18.06
N ASP A 126 7.14 15.59 16.77
CA ASP A 126 8.37 16.20 16.23
C ASP A 126 9.56 15.24 15.93
N VAL A 127 9.32 14.10 15.27
CA VAL A 127 10.42 13.28 14.69
C VAL A 127 11.16 14.08 13.60
N PRO A 128 12.48 14.34 13.71
CA PRO A 128 13.24 15.10 12.72
C PRO A 128 13.31 14.41 11.35
N ASP A 129 13.52 15.19 10.29
CA ASP A 129 13.63 14.67 8.92
C ASP A 129 14.75 13.62 8.78
N GLU A 130 15.87 13.80 9.49
CA GLU A 130 17.00 12.88 9.46
C GLU A 130 16.69 11.50 10.02
N GLU A 131 15.72 11.40 10.93
CA GLU A 131 15.24 10.16 11.53
C GLU A 131 14.02 9.61 10.77
N TYR A 132 13.15 10.51 10.30
CA TYR A 132 11.92 10.15 9.61
C TYR A 132 12.18 9.57 8.21
N PHE A 133 13.07 10.18 7.42
CA PHE A 133 13.27 9.79 6.01
C PHE A 133 14.26 8.63 5.80
N VAL A 134 14.46 7.80 6.83
CA VAL A 134 15.19 6.52 6.74
C VAL A 134 14.19 5.42 6.37
N TYR A 135 14.49 4.65 5.31
CA TYR A 135 13.63 3.58 4.78
C TYR A 135 14.43 2.29 4.63
N GLY A 136 13.72 1.17 4.52
CA GLY A 136 14.33 -0.17 4.44
C GLY A 136 14.69 -0.71 5.82
N ASP A 137 15.70 -1.56 5.91
CA ASP A 137 16.03 -2.30 7.14
C ASP A 137 16.60 -1.42 8.27
N GLU A 138 17.13 -0.24 7.92
CA GLU A 138 17.70 0.72 8.88
C GLU A 138 16.64 1.64 9.49
N GLN A 139 15.39 1.58 9.03
CA GLN A 139 14.33 2.44 9.54
C GLN A 139 13.97 2.10 10.99
N ASP A 140 13.72 3.13 11.80
CA ASP A 140 13.04 2.94 13.07
C ASP A 140 11.53 2.99 12.83
N CYS A 141 10.83 1.90 13.16
CA CYS A 141 9.38 1.82 13.04
C CYS A 141 8.65 2.77 14.01
N CYS A 142 9.28 3.18 15.11
CA CYS A 142 8.72 4.15 16.06
C CYS A 142 8.86 5.60 15.58
N ALA A 143 9.75 5.86 14.62
CA ALA A 143 10.05 7.21 14.11
C ALA A 143 8.97 7.72 13.14
N ILE A 144 7.71 7.56 13.51
CA ILE A 144 6.53 7.99 12.74
C ILE A 144 5.99 9.33 13.24
N ARG A 145 5.33 10.06 12.35
CA ARG A 145 4.67 11.34 12.61
C ARG A 145 3.17 11.09 12.68
N THR A 146 2.64 10.93 13.89
CA THR A 146 1.24 10.56 14.12
C THR A 146 0.26 11.59 13.59
N GLU A 147 0.68 12.85 13.47
CA GLU A 147 -0.11 13.93 12.85
C GLU A 147 -0.45 13.66 11.37
N TYR A 148 0.23 12.72 10.71
CA TYR A 148 -0.09 12.33 9.35
C TYR A 148 -1.29 11.37 9.26
N LEU A 149 -1.59 10.60 10.31
CA LEU A 149 -2.61 9.55 10.27
C LEU A 149 -3.99 10.08 9.89
N SER A 150 -4.38 11.25 10.40
CA SER A 150 -5.66 11.90 10.07
C SER A 150 -5.78 12.31 8.59
N HIS A 151 -4.67 12.42 7.88
CA HIS A 151 -4.60 12.80 6.47
C HIS A 151 -4.29 11.64 5.54
N MET A 152 -4.12 10.42 6.07
CA MET A 152 -3.77 9.27 5.26
C MET A 152 -4.98 8.71 4.52
N LEU A 153 -4.72 8.20 3.31
CA LEU A 153 -5.69 7.45 2.55
C LEU A 153 -5.65 5.99 3.01
N LYS A 154 -6.78 5.47 3.50
CA LYS A 154 -6.91 4.06 3.88
C LYS A 154 -7.24 3.22 2.65
N ILE A 155 -6.40 2.21 2.39
CA ILE A 155 -6.46 1.41 1.16
C ILE A 155 -6.62 -0.10 1.40
N SER A 156 -6.61 -0.55 2.66
CA SER A 156 -6.86 -1.94 3.02
C SER A 156 -7.83 -2.07 4.19
N HIS A 157 -8.31 -3.29 4.43
CA HIS A 157 -9.14 -3.61 5.58
C HIS A 157 -9.03 -5.08 5.98
N THR A 158 -8.79 -5.30 7.27
CA THR A 158 -8.86 -6.62 7.91
C THR A 158 -10.01 -6.60 8.92
N PRO A 159 -11.02 -7.49 8.80
CA PRO A 159 -12.10 -7.55 9.79
C PRO A 159 -11.57 -7.85 11.19
N GLU A 160 -12.06 -7.11 12.18
CA GLU A 160 -11.70 -7.31 13.60
C GLU A 160 -10.21 -7.15 13.94
N SER A 161 -9.42 -6.54 13.05
CA SER A 161 -8.01 -6.25 13.28
C SER A 161 -7.65 -4.82 12.89
N GLY A 162 -6.63 -4.29 13.56
CA GLY A 162 -6.14 -2.92 13.38
C GLY A 162 -4.97 -2.78 12.39
N ASP A 163 -4.56 -3.86 11.72
CA ASP A 163 -3.56 -3.79 10.66
C ASP A 163 -4.14 -3.17 9.39
N VAL A 164 -3.36 -2.28 8.78
CA VAL A 164 -3.82 -1.45 7.68
C VAL A 164 -2.65 -0.96 6.82
N TYR A 165 -2.91 -0.83 5.52
CA TYR A 165 -2.08 -0.09 4.60
C TYR A 165 -2.66 1.30 4.38
N LEU A 166 -1.79 2.29 4.49
CA LEU A 166 -2.14 3.71 4.39
C LEU A 166 -1.23 4.39 3.36
N LEU A 167 -1.74 5.36 2.61
CA LEU A 167 -0.94 6.23 1.74
C LEU A 167 -0.91 7.65 2.27
N ASN A 168 0.28 8.25 2.32
CA ASN A 168 0.53 9.53 2.93
C ASN A 168 0.65 10.67 1.89
N PRO A 169 -0.39 11.49 1.67
CA PRO A 169 -0.33 12.61 0.73
C PRO A 169 0.58 13.76 1.19
N ARG A 170 1.08 13.74 2.44
CA ARG A 170 1.97 14.77 2.97
C ARG A 170 3.43 14.53 2.63
N VAL A 171 3.78 13.28 2.30
CA VAL A 171 5.13 12.87 1.91
C VAL A 171 5.07 12.36 0.47
N VAL A 172 5.44 13.25 -0.46
CA VAL A 172 5.40 12.99 -1.90
C VAL A 172 6.82 12.99 -2.45
N THR A 173 7.19 11.92 -3.14
CA THR A 173 8.49 11.77 -3.78
C THR A 173 8.57 12.58 -5.09
N PRO A 174 9.77 12.81 -5.65
CA PRO A 174 9.92 13.58 -6.90
C PRO A 174 9.18 13.01 -8.12
N ASP A 175 8.92 11.71 -8.14
CA ASP A 175 8.15 11.00 -9.18
C ASP A 175 6.63 11.00 -8.92
N GLY A 176 6.19 11.62 -7.83
CA GLY A 176 4.76 11.77 -7.50
C GLY A 176 4.18 10.60 -6.71
N GLU A 177 5.00 9.65 -6.28
CA GLU A 177 4.58 8.60 -5.35
C GLU A 177 4.33 9.18 -3.96
N TRP A 178 3.39 8.56 -3.25
CA TRP A 178 3.14 8.86 -1.86
C TRP A 178 3.83 7.79 -1.03
N GLU A 179 4.38 8.20 0.10
CA GLU A 179 4.86 7.26 1.10
C GLU A 179 3.71 6.32 1.52
N ALA A 180 4.00 5.03 1.59
CA ALA A 180 3.06 4.01 2.00
C ALA A 180 3.46 3.45 3.37
N TRP A 181 2.49 3.25 4.24
CA TRP A 181 2.69 2.70 5.56
C TRP A 181 2.00 1.35 5.66
N TYR A 182 2.70 0.42 6.30
CA TYR A 182 2.11 -0.72 6.95
C TYR A 182 2.07 -0.47 8.46
N LEU A 183 0.87 -0.30 8.99
CA LEU A 183 0.61 -0.08 10.39
C LEU A 183 -0.09 -1.31 10.94
N ALA A 184 0.34 -1.81 12.11
CA ALA A 184 -0.26 -2.99 12.71
C ALA A 184 -0.18 -2.93 14.24
N HIS A 185 -1.15 -3.55 14.91
CA HIS A 185 -1.27 -3.49 16.37
C HIS A 185 -0.16 -4.21 17.15
N TRP A 186 0.62 -5.06 16.49
CA TRP A 186 1.81 -5.71 17.07
C TRP A 186 3.12 -5.00 16.75
N LEU A 187 3.09 -3.97 15.90
CA LEU A 187 4.23 -3.11 15.67
C LEU A 187 4.19 -1.94 16.66
N PRO A 188 5.33 -1.48 17.18
CA PRO A 188 5.37 -0.29 18.04
C PRO A 188 5.14 1.01 17.25
N GLY A 189 5.11 0.94 15.92
CA GLY A 189 4.83 2.05 15.00
C GLY A 189 4.49 1.52 13.61
N ALA A 190 5.04 2.11 12.55
CA ALA A 190 4.76 1.71 11.16
C ALA A 190 6.04 1.28 10.42
N VAL A 191 5.90 0.33 9.49
CA VAL A 191 6.91 0.09 8.45
C VAL A 191 6.55 0.98 7.26
N ARG A 192 7.51 1.80 6.82
CA ARG A 192 7.32 2.83 5.79
C ARG A 192 8.06 2.48 4.52
N HIS A 193 7.44 2.85 3.41
CA HIS A 193 7.92 2.63 2.06
C HIS A 193 7.79 3.91 1.25
N ARG A 194 8.70 4.13 0.29
CA ARG A 194 8.69 5.35 -0.54
C ARG A 194 7.51 5.40 -1.51
N SER A 195 6.89 4.26 -1.79
CA SER A 195 5.76 4.13 -2.70
C SER A 195 4.88 2.93 -2.32
N PHE A 196 3.66 2.90 -2.85
CA PHE A 196 2.80 1.72 -2.73
C PHE A 196 3.39 0.49 -3.44
N TRP A 197 4.09 0.71 -4.56
CA TRP A 197 4.82 -0.36 -5.25
C TRP A 197 5.89 -1.01 -4.35
N ASP A 198 6.67 -0.20 -3.63
CA ASP A 198 7.71 -0.71 -2.73
C ASP A 198 7.12 -1.51 -1.57
N LEU A 199 6.01 -1.03 -0.99
CA LEU A 199 5.27 -1.75 0.05
C LEU A 199 4.82 -3.13 -0.47
N MET A 200 4.15 -3.17 -1.63
CA MET A 200 3.62 -4.42 -2.16
C MET A 200 4.73 -5.42 -2.55
N ASN A 201 5.88 -4.95 -3.02
CA ASN A 201 7.01 -5.85 -3.29
C ASN A 201 7.63 -6.39 -2.00
N ASP A 202 7.70 -5.57 -0.96
CA ASP A 202 8.25 -5.99 0.32
C ASP A 202 7.36 -7.03 1.00
N GLU A 203 6.05 -6.78 1.00
CA GLU A 203 5.04 -7.72 1.50
C GLU A 203 5.06 -9.04 0.70
N TYR A 204 5.27 -8.98 -0.62
CA TYR A 204 5.42 -10.18 -1.43
C TYR A 204 6.69 -10.98 -1.10
N ARG A 205 7.82 -10.31 -0.81
CA ARG A 205 9.05 -10.97 -0.35
C ARG A 205 8.86 -11.63 1.00
N ARG A 206 8.25 -10.91 1.96
CA ARG A 206 7.89 -11.45 3.28
C ARG A 206 7.00 -12.67 3.15
N PHE A 207 5.97 -12.58 2.32
CA PHE A 207 5.08 -13.68 2.02
C PHE A 207 5.84 -14.89 1.49
N HIS A 208 6.83 -14.72 0.60
CA HIS A 208 7.63 -15.82 0.06
C HIS A 208 8.71 -16.37 0.99
N GLY A 209 8.96 -15.74 2.15
CA GLY A 209 10.01 -16.13 3.08
C GLY A 209 11.42 -15.79 2.59
N ASP A 210 11.54 -14.92 1.59
CA ASP A 210 12.81 -14.33 1.18
C ASP A 210 13.14 -13.22 2.20
N GLN A 211 13.80 -13.60 3.29
CA GLN A 211 14.50 -12.65 4.16
C GLN A 211 15.97 -12.66 3.74
N ASP A 212 16.46 -11.56 3.18
CA ASP A 212 17.88 -11.32 2.93
C ASP A 212 18.67 -11.21 4.25
#